data_AF-A0A2S0I670-F1
#
_entry.id   AF-A0A2S0I670-F1
#
_cell.length_a   1.000
_cell.length_b   1.000
_cell.length_c   1.000
_cell.angle_alpha   90.00
_cell.angle_beta   90.00
_cell.angle_gamma   90.00
#
_symmetry.space_group_name_H-M   'P 1'
#
loop_
_entity.id
_entity.type
_entity.pdbx_description
1 polymer ?
#
loop_
_entity_poly.entity_id
_entity_poly.type
_entity_poly.pdbx_seq_one_letter_code
_entity_poly.pdbx_strand_id
1 'polypeptide(L)'
;MYTPPAYAEADIGVLHAFMRAHSFATLVTVGAAGANATHLPFLLREDGGRGTLVTHLARANPQWRDLQDGAQALVLFQGPHAFISPSWYVNQQTFPTWNYTAVHARGTPRLIEAPEAIRAVLTETVARYDTPLGGEWRFPDMPETLTAPRLKAIAALEIPIAELEGKMKLNQDKSVADRVGVIRELERRGDAGSLAIAQLIRAQPDLAADNA
;
A
#
# COMPACT_ATOMS: atom_id res chain seq x y z
N MET A 1 6.46 7.73 10.02
CA MET A 1 6.54 8.57 8.81
C MET A 1 6.34 10.00 9.26
N TYR A 2 7.03 10.99 8.69
CA TYR A 2 6.72 12.38 9.04
C TYR A 2 5.37 12.81 8.45
N THR A 3 4.36 12.93 9.29
CA THR A 3 2.95 13.21 8.97
C THR A 3 2.49 14.52 9.63
N PRO A 4 2.73 15.69 9.00
CA PRO A 4 2.14 16.94 9.47
C PRO A 4 0.62 16.82 9.62
N PRO A 5 -0.01 17.47 10.62
CA PRO A 5 -1.44 17.29 10.91
C PRO A 5 -2.37 17.50 9.72
N ALA A 6 -2.07 18.49 8.87
CA ALA A 6 -2.88 18.79 7.67
C ALA A 6 -2.92 17.64 6.64
N TYR A 7 -2.00 16.68 6.73
CA TYR A 7 -1.86 15.58 5.76
C TYR A 7 -2.00 14.21 6.41
N ALA A 8 -2.22 14.14 7.73
CA ALA A 8 -2.36 12.89 8.45
C ALA A 8 -3.75 12.30 8.17
N GLU A 9 -3.80 11.02 7.84
CA GLU A 9 -5.05 10.24 7.79
C GLU A 9 -5.01 9.19 8.89
N ALA A 10 -6.07 9.13 9.69
CA ALA A 10 -6.18 8.30 10.89
C ALA A 10 -7.41 7.38 10.86
N ASP A 11 -8.33 7.57 9.93
CA ASP A 11 -9.49 6.68 9.77
C ASP A 11 -9.03 5.30 9.28
N ILE A 12 -9.18 4.30 10.13
CA ILE A 12 -8.74 2.92 9.83
C ILE A 12 -9.44 2.36 8.59
N GLY A 13 -10.73 2.67 8.37
CA GLY A 13 -11.47 2.21 7.21
C GLY A 13 -10.90 2.79 5.91
N VAL A 14 -10.55 4.09 5.91
CA VAL A 14 -9.88 4.75 4.77
C VAL A 14 -8.51 4.12 4.52
N LEU A 15 -7.72 3.90 5.58
CA LEU A 15 -6.37 3.31 5.45
C LEU A 15 -6.43 1.86 4.95
N HIS A 16 -7.38 1.07 5.43
CA HIS A 16 -7.61 -0.31 4.98
C HIS A 16 -8.05 -0.37 3.51
N ALA A 17 -8.97 0.50 3.11
CA ALA A 17 -9.37 0.63 1.72
C ALA A 17 -8.19 1.01 0.82
N PHE A 18 -7.36 1.95 1.27
CA PHE A 18 -6.13 2.33 0.57
C PHE A 18 -5.16 1.16 0.41
N MET A 19 -4.88 0.43 1.49
CA MET A 19 -3.98 -0.73 1.47
C MET A 19 -4.48 -1.82 0.52
N ARG A 20 -5.79 -2.06 0.44
CA ARG A 20 -6.38 -3.01 -0.52
C ARG A 20 -6.27 -2.56 -1.96
N ALA A 21 -6.39 -1.26 -2.22
CA ALA A 21 -6.25 -0.68 -3.57
C ALA A 21 -4.79 -0.65 -4.03
N HIS A 22 -3.84 -0.49 -3.10
CA HIS A 22 -2.40 -0.38 -3.34
C HIS A 22 -1.62 -1.56 -2.77
N SER A 23 -2.18 -2.76 -2.90
CA SER A 23 -1.72 -3.97 -2.19
C SER A 23 -0.36 -4.51 -2.62
N PHE A 24 0.18 -4.09 -3.78
CA PHE A 24 1.54 -4.42 -4.19
C PHE A 24 2.51 -3.45 -3.51
N ALA A 25 2.89 -3.79 -2.28
CA ALA A 25 3.61 -2.93 -1.36
C ALA A 25 5.08 -3.34 -1.24
N THR A 26 5.87 -2.55 -0.51
CA THR A 26 7.28 -2.85 -0.24
C THR A 26 7.47 -3.29 1.21
N LEU A 27 7.95 -4.52 1.40
CA LEU A 27 8.41 -5.01 2.70
C LEU A 27 9.85 -4.57 2.95
N VAL A 28 10.07 -3.85 4.05
CA VAL A 28 11.39 -3.44 4.51
C VAL A 28 11.73 -4.13 5.84
N THR A 29 12.92 -4.72 5.90
CA THR A 29 13.52 -5.29 7.12
C THR A 29 14.93 -4.74 7.28
N VAL A 30 15.47 -4.78 8.49
CA VAL A 30 16.88 -4.46 8.75
C VAL A 30 17.51 -5.67 9.40
N GLY A 31 18.43 -6.31 8.68
CA GLY A 31 19.22 -7.44 9.17
C GLY A 31 20.68 -7.04 9.43
N ALA A 32 21.52 -8.03 9.72
CA ALA A 32 22.94 -7.82 9.99
C ALA A 32 23.72 -7.16 8.84
N ALA A 33 23.27 -7.38 7.59
CA ALA A 33 23.88 -6.79 6.39
C ALA A 33 23.33 -5.40 6.03
N GLY A 34 22.37 -4.87 6.81
CA GLY A 34 21.69 -3.60 6.56
C GLY A 34 20.23 -3.76 6.15
N ALA A 35 19.69 -2.70 5.53
CA ALA A 35 18.29 -2.66 5.11
C ALA A 35 18.07 -3.49 3.83
N ASN A 36 17.03 -4.31 3.83
CA ASN A 36 16.55 -5.06 2.68
C ASN A 36 15.14 -4.58 2.31
N ALA A 37 14.80 -4.68 1.03
CA ALA A 37 13.47 -4.33 0.52
C ALA A 37 13.01 -5.31 -0.57
N THR A 38 11.76 -5.77 -0.49
CA THR A 38 11.12 -6.61 -1.53
C THR A 38 9.72 -6.11 -1.81
N HIS A 39 9.35 -6.05 -3.09
CA HIS A 39 7.99 -5.75 -3.52
C HIS A 39 7.14 -7.02 -3.54
N LEU A 40 6.03 -7.04 -2.80
CA LEU A 40 5.16 -8.21 -2.63
C LEU A 40 3.69 -7.78 -2.63
N PRO A 41 2.77 -8.65 -3.09
CA PRO A 41 1.35 -8.46 -2.82
C PRO A 41 1.05 -8.75 -1.34
N PHE A 42 0.27 -7.89 -0.72
CA PHE A 42 -0.19 -8.04 0.66
C PHE A 42 -1.71 -8.12 0.71
N LEU A 43 -2.20 -9.14 1.40
CA LEU A 43 -3.58 -9.24 1.83
C LEU A 43 -3.72 -8.56 3.19
N LEU A 44 -4.92 -8.02 3.47
CA LEU A 44 -5.26 -7.41 4.73
C LEU A 44 -6.44 -8.17 5.34
N ARG A 45 -6.22 -8.76 6.52
CA ARG A 45 -7.28 -9.39 7.33
C ARG A 45 -7.73 -8.40 8.40
N GLU A 46 -9.02 -8.16 8.47
CA GLU A 46 -9.65 -7.27 9.47
C GLU A 46 -10.08 -8.07 10.70
N ASP A 47 -9.11 -8.52 11.50
CA ASP A 47 -9.30 -9.29 12.73
C ASP A 47 -9.51 -8.40 13.98
N GLY A 48 -9.86 -7.12 13.76
CA GLY A 48 -10.03 -6.10 14.78
C GLY A 48 -8.80 -5.18 14.93
N GLY A 49 -8.98 -4.04 15.59
CA GLY A 49 -7.92 -3.05 15.77
C GLY A 49 -7.39 -2.48 14.45
N ARG A 50 -6.09 -2.64 14.17
CA ARG A 50 -5.44 -2.13 12.95
C ARG A 50 -5.36 -3.18 11.83
N GLY A 51 -5.75 -4.43 12.10
CA GLY A 51 -5.69 -5.56 11.16
C GLY A 51 -4.33 -6.28 11.12
N THR A 52 -4.29 -7.34 10.31
CA THR A 52 -3.10 -8.17 10.08
C THR A 52 -2.77 -8.23 8.59
N LEU A 53 -1.50 -7.97 8.24
CA LEU A 53 -1.00 -8.12 6.88
C LEU A 53 -0.54 -9.55 6.63
N VAL A 54 -0.84 -10.07 5.44
CA VAL A 54 -0.48 -11.43 5.03
C VAL A 54 0.18 -11.41 3.67
N THR A 55 1.30 -12.10 3.53
CA THR A 55 2.01 -12.27 2.25
C THR A 55 2.81 -13.58 2.24
N HIS A 56 3.58 -13.82 1.18
CA HIS A 56 4.57 -14.88 1.13
C HIS A 56 5.83 -14.41 0.39
N LEU A 57 6.96 -15.00 0.72
CA LEU A 57 8.25 -14.73 0.07
C LEU A 57 9.03 -16.02 -0.15
N ALA A 58 9.95 -15.99 -1.11
CA ALA A 58 10.91 -17.08 -1.32
C ALA A 58 11.88 -17.18 -0.13
N ARG A 59 12.17 -18.39 0.33
CA ARG A 59 13.19 -18.66 1.37
C ARG A 59 14.60 -18.27 0.94
N ALA A 60 14.83 -18.21 -0.37
CA ALA A 60 16.09 -17.72 -0.93
C ALA A 60 16.30 -16.22 -0.68
N ASN A 61 15.22 -15.44 -0.48
CA ASN A 61 15.29 -14.02 -0.20
C ASN A 61 16.03 -13.78 1.14
N PRO A 62 17.06 -12.92 1.20
CA PRO A 62 17.75 -12.59 2.44
C PRO A 62 16.83 -12.15 3.58
N GLN A 63 15.73 -11.45 3.27
CA GLN A 63 14.76 -11.02 4.27
C GLN A 63 14.13 -12.20 5.03
N TRP A 64 14.10 -13.41 4.48
CA TRP A 64 13.65 -14.58 5.22
C TRP A 64 14.52 -14.85 6.46
N ARG A 65 15.85 -14.62 6.39
CA ARG A 65 16.74 -14.76 7.56
C ARG A 65 16.55 -13.61 8.54
N ASP A 66 16.46 -12.36 8.05
CA ASP A 66 16.17 -11.20 8.91
C ASP A 66 14.92 -11.47 9.77
N LEU A 67 13.89 -12.05 9.17
CA LEU A 67 12.62 -12.38 9.83
C LEU A 67 12.73 -13.55 10.80
N GLN A 68 13.54 -14.58 10.50
CA GLN A 68 13.84 -15.65 11.44
C GLN A 68 14.59 -15.13 12.67
N ASP A 69 15.47 -14.14 12.48
CA ASP A 69 16.24 -13.50 13.55
C ASP A 69 15.40 -12.46 14.34
N GLY A 70 14.10 -12.33 14.03
CA GLY A 70 13.15 -11.48 14.76
C GLY A 70 13.12 -10.01 14.31
N ALA A 71 13.59 -9.69 13.10
CA ALA A 71 13.53 -8.33 12.57
C ALA A 71 12.07 -7.81 12.52
N GLN A 72 11.90 -6.54 12.88
CA GLN A 72 10.65 -5.83 12.67
C GLN A 72 10.44 -5.57 11.17
N ALA A 73 9.17 -5.55 10.75
CA ALA A 73 8.79 -5.20 9.39
C ALA A 73 8.21 -3.79 9.32
N LEU A 74 8.58 -3.08 8.25
CA LEU A 74 7.90 -1.89 7.78
C LEU A 74 7.35 -2.19 6.37
N VAL A 75 6.04 -2.09 6.19
CA VAL A 75 5.38 -2.28 4.90
C VAL A 75 4.91 -0.93 4.35
N LEU A 76 5.34 -0.61 3.14
CA LEU A 76 5.08 0.66 2.46
C LEU A 76 4.04 0.46 1.35
N PHE A 77 2.83 0.98 1.56
CA PHE A 77 1.80 1.06 0.53
C PHE A 77 1.88 2.43 -0.12
N GLN A 78 2.16 2.47 -1.42
CA GLN A 78 2.30 3.71 -2.18
C GLN A 78 1.13 3.89 -3.14
N GLY A 79 0.49 5.06 -3.05
CA GLY A 79 -0.60 5.44 -3.92
C GLY A 79 -0.17 6.40 -5.02
N PRO A 80 -1.12 7.08 -5.67
CA PRO A 80 -0.82 8.08 -6.68
C PRO A 80 0.02 9.22 -6.10
N HIS A 81 0.79 9.85 -6.98
CA HIS A 81 1.66 10.98 -6.70
C HIS A 81 1.86 11.82 -7.96
N ALA A 82 2.07 13.13 -7.79
CA ALA A 82 2.31 14.08 -8.87
C ALA A 82 3.11 15.28 -8.39
N PHE A 83 3.98 15.80 -9.27
CA PHE A 83 4.63 17.08 -9.06
C PHE A 83 3.63 18.23 -9.24
N ILE A 84 3.69 19.22 -8.36
CA ILE A 84 2.83 20.41 -8.37
C ILE A 84 3.69 21.65 -8.60
N SER A 85 3.43 22.35 -9.71
CA SER A 85 4.13 23.58 -10.05
C SER A 85 3.51 24.78 -9.33
N PRO A 86 4.33 25.74 -8.83
CA PRO A 86 3.83 27.00 -8.31
C PRO A 86 2.97 27.78 -9.30
N SER A 87 3.23 27.63 -10.60
CA SER A 87 2.50 28.32 -11.68
C SER A 87 1.03 27.91 -11.80
N TRP A 88 0.61 26.84 -11.12
CA TRP A 88 -0.77 26.35 -11.16
C TRP A 88 -1.65 26.97 -10.07
N TYR A 89 -1.05 27.61 -9.08
CA TYR A 89 -1.74 28.32 -8.01
C TYR A 89 -2.16 29.72 -8.47
N VAL A 90 -3.22 30.25 -7.85
CA VAL A 90 -3.57 31.66 -7.94
C VAL A 90 -2.55 32.48 -7.17
N ASN A 91 -2.21 32.05 -5.93
CA ASN A 91 -1.10 32.64 -5.19
C ASN A 91 0.22 31.93 -5.53
N GLN A 92 1.03 32.57 -6.37
CA GLN A 92 2.32 32.04 -6.79
C GLN A 92 3.47 32.32 -5.81
N GLN A 93 3.22 32.99 -4.67
CA GLN A 93 4.20 33.15 -3.58
C GLN A 93 4.26 31.87 -2.74
N THR A 94 4.71 30.78 -3.36
CA THR A 94 4.80 29.45 -2.77
C THR A 94 5.90 28.64 -3.46
N PHE A 95 6.18 27.44 -2.97
CA PHE A 95 7.27 26.59 -3.45
C PHE A 95 6.76 25.38 -4.24
N PRO A 96 7.56 24.83 -5.18
CA PRO A 96 7.22 23.58 -5.86
C PRO A 96 7.16 22.42 -4.88
N THR A 97 6.30 21.45 -5.16
CA THR A 97 6.03 20.37 -4.23
C THR A 97 5.61 19.09 -4.95
N TRP A 98 5.54 17.98 -4.20
CA TRP A 98 4.86 16.76 -4.62
C TRP A 98 3.64 16.53 -3.75
N ASN A 99 2.52 16.21 -4.41
CA ASN A 99 1.38 15.58 -3.79
C ASN A 99 1.50 14.07 -3.94
N TYR A 100 1.16 13.35 -2.88
CA TYR A 100 1.24 11.90 -2.83
C TYR A 100 0.39 11.35 -1.71
N THR A 101 0.10 10.06 -1.83
CA THR A 101 -0.60 9.28 -0.82
C THR A 101 0.22 8.05 -0.44
N ALA A 102 0.31 7.75 0.84
CA ALA A 102 1.05 6.59 1.33
C ALA A 102 0.50 6.11 2.69
N VAL A 103 0.62 4.80 2.91
CA VAL A 103 0.35 4.17 4.20
C VAL A 103 1.56 3.33 4.60
N HIS A 104 2.06 3.56 5.82
CA HIS A 104 3.14 2.77 6.41
C HIS A 104 2.56 1.93 7.54
N ALA A 105 2.76 0.62 7.47
CA ALA A 105 2.38 -0.32 8.53
C ALA A 105 3.64 -0.91 9.16
N ARG A 106 3.71 -0.95 10.50
CA ARG A 106 4.78 -1.65 11.23
C ARG A 106 4.21 -2.77 12.08
N GLY A 107 4.99 -3.84 12.22
CA GLY A 107 4.66 -4.94 13.10
C GLY A 107 5.79 -5.94 13.20
N THR A 108 5.64 -6.89 14.11
CA THR A 108 6.53 -8.03 14.27
C THR A 108 5.98 -9.22 13.46
N PRO A 109 6.66 -9.64 12.39
CA PRO A 109 6.17 -10.75 11.55
C PRO A 109 6.24 -12.09 12.28
N ARG A 110 5.27 -12.96 11.96
CA ARG A 110 5.30 -14.39 12.26
C ARG A 110 5.50 -15.15 10.95
N LEU A 111 6.53 -15.98 10.92
CA LEU A 111 6.78 -16.90 9.80
C LEU A 111 5.81 -18.08 9.87
N ILE A 112 5.22 -18.41 8.73
CA ILE A 112 4.32 -19.55 8.54
C ILE A 112 4.99 -20.49 7.55
N GLU A 113 5.35 -21.66 8.05
CA GLU A 113 6.18 -22.62 7.31
C GLU A 113 5.47 -23.95 7.01
N ALA A 114 4.35 -24.21 7.68
CA ALA A 114 3.53 -25.40 7.42
C ALA A 114 2.94 -25.33 5.98
N PRO A 115 3.17 -26.34 5.12
CA PRO A 115 2.73 -26.31 3.72
C PRO A 115 1.23 -26.03 3.53
N GLU A 116 0.39 -26.57 4.40
CA GLU A 116 -1.07 -26.41 4.39
C GLU A 116 -1.47 -24.97 4.72
N ALA A 117 -0.79 -24.34 5.68
CA ALA A 117 -1.02 -22.95 6.04
C ALA A 117 -0.53 -21.99 4.94
N ILE A 118 0.62 -22.28 4.32
CA ILE A 118 1.10 -21.54 3.14
C ILE A 118 0.10 -21.68 1.99
N ARG A 119 -0.43 -22.89 1.76
CA ARG A 119 -1.44 -23.16 0.73
C ARG A 119 -2.71 -22.33 0.94
N ALA A 120 -3.16 -22.18 2.19
CA ALA A 120 -4.29 -21.32 2.52
C ALA A 120 -4.03 -19.86 2.14
N VAL A 121 -2.85 -19.32 2.45
CA VAL A 121 -2.44 -17.96 2.05
C VAL A 121 -2.42 -17.79 0.53
N LEU A 122 -1.90 -18.78 -0.21
CA LEU A 122 -1.91 -18.74 -1.68
C LEU A 122 -3.33 -18.79 -2.23
N THR A 123 -4.21 -19.58 -1.62
CA THR A 123 -5.62 -19.68 -2.04
C THR A 123 -6.35 -18.36 -1.81
N GLU A 124 -6.12 -17.70 -0.68
CA GLU A 124 -6.66 -16.35 -0.40
C GLU A 124 -6.11 -15.32 -1.40
N THR A 125 -4.83 -15.43 -1.77
CA THR A 125 -4.19 -14.56 -2.77
C THR A 125 -4.84 -14.74 -4.15
N VAL A 126 -5.06 -15.98 -4.58
CA VAL A 126 -5.76 -16.31 -5.83
C VAL A 126 -7.18 -15.78 -5.82
N ALA A 127 -7.92 -15.97 -4.73
CA ALA A 127 -9.28 -15.45 -4.59
C ALA A 127 -9.34 -13.91 -4.70
N ARG A 128 -8.28 -13.21 -4.26
CA ARG A 128 -8.20 -11.74 -4.31
C ARG A 128 -7.83 -11.20 -5.70
N TYR A 129 -6.93 -11.85 -6.42
CA TYR A 129 -6.31 -11.29 -7.64
C TYR A 129 -6.66 -12.01 -8.93
N ASP A 130 -6.86 -13.32 -8.88
CA ASP A 130 -7.08 -14.14 -10.08
C ASP A 130 -8.57 -14.40 -10.31
N THR A 131 -9.31 -14.81 -9.27
CA THR A 131 -10.75 -15.10 -9.38
C THR A 131 -11.58 -13.93 -9.96
N PRO A 132 -11.35 -12.66 -9.58
CA PRO A 132 -12.09 -11.53 -10.18
C PRO A 132 -11.82 -11.31 -11.67
N LEU A 133 -10.77 -11.93 -12.23
CA LEU A 133 -10.47 -11.87 -13.67
C LEU A 133 -11.34 -12.82 -14.51
N GLY A 134 -12.12 -13.70 -13.86
CA GLY A 134 -13.10 -14.56 -14.54
C GLY A 134 -12.50 -15.75 -15.30
N GLY A 135 -11.26 -16.13 -15.00
CA GLY A 135 -10.64 -17.33 -15.57
C GLY A 135 -11.15 -18.63 -14.93
N GLU A 136 -10.96 -19.75 -15.62
CA GLU A 136 -11.31 -21.10 -15.14
C GLU A 136 -10.20 -21.76 -14.31
N TRP A 137 -9.03 -21.11 -14.18
CA TRP A 137 -7.89 -21.69 -13.45
C TRP A 137 -8.19 -21.76 -11.95
N ARG A 138 -7.82 -22.88 -11.30
CA ARG A 138 -8.01 -23.08 -9.86
C ARG A 138 -6.77 -23.70 -9.25
N PHE A 139 -6.28 -23.10 -8.16
CA PHE A 139 -5.11 -23.61 -7.43
C PHE A 139 -5.22 -25.09 -7.01
N PRO A 140 -6.38 -25.60 -6.52
CA PRO A 140 -6.53 -27.02 -6.17
C PRO A 140 -6.38 -28.01 -7.33
N ASP A 141 -6.53 -27.57 -8.58
CA ASP A 141 -6.42 -28.44 -9.76
C ASP A 141 -4.96 -28.71 -10.14
N MET A 142 -4.00 -28.00 -9.52
CA MET A 142 -2.58 -28.18 -9.76
C MET A 142 -2.05 -29.47 -9.12
N PRO A 143 -1.33 -30.33 -9.87
CA PRO A 143 -0.79 -31.58 -9.34
C PRO A 143 0.13 -31.38 -8.13
N GLU A 144 -0.02 -32.23 -7.12
CA GLU A 144 0.76 -32.14 -5.87
C GLU A 144 2.27 -32.31 -6.11
N THR A 145 2.65 -33.11 -7.11
CA THR A 145 4.04 -33.29 -7.56
C THR A 145 4.69 -31.98 -8.03
N LEU A 146 3.89 -31.01 -8.49
CA LEU A 146 4.35 -29.69 -8.91
C LEU A 146 4.23 -28.65 -7.78
N THR A 147 3.21 -28.72 -6.93
CA THR A 147 2.97 -27.71 -5.89
C THR A 147 3.84 -27.95 -4.66
N ALA A 148 4.01 -29.19 -4.19
CA ALA A 148 4.75 -29.49 -2.96
C ALA A 148 6.19 -28.94 -2.94
N PRO A 149 7.00 -29.07 -4.02
CA PRO A 149 8.34 -28.49 -4.04
C PRO A 149 8.34 -26.95 -3.97
N ARG A 150 7.33 -26.30 -4.58
CA ARG A 150 7.19 -24.83 -4.58
C ARG A 150 6.77 -24.30 -3.22
N LEU A 151 5.86 -24.99 -2.53
CA LEU A 151 5.47 -24.65 -1.16
C LEU A 151 6.68 -24.71 -0.21
N LYS A 152 7.55 -25.72 -0.38
CA LYS A 152 8.81 -25.82 0.39
C LYS A 152 9.80 -24.67 0.11
N ALA A 153 9.72 -24.03 -1.05
CA ALA A 153 10.63 -22.96 -1.45
C ALA A 153 10.22 -21.57 -0.94
N ILE A 154 9.03 -21.46 -0.35
CA ILE A 154 8.50 -20.20 0.18
C ILE A 154 8.19 -20.31 1.68
N ALA A 155 7.99 -19.16 2.30
CA ALA A 155 7.37 -19.02 3.61
C ALA A 155 6.27 -17.97 3.50
N ALA A 156 5.19 -18.13 4.25
CA ALA A 156 4.19 -17.09 4.41
C ALA A 156 4.53 -16.21 5.63
N LEU A 157 4.02 -14.99 5.63
CA LEU A 157 4.18 -14.02 6.70
C LEU A 157 2.80 -13.56 7.16
N GLU A 158 2.63 -13.51 8.49
CA GLU A 158 1.55 -12.78 9.15
C GLU A 158 2.16 -11.64 9.96
N ILE A 159 1.73 -10.41 9.73
CA ILE A 159 2.25 -9.22 10.39
C ILE A 159 1.08 -8.49 11.06
N PRO A 160 0.80 -8.79 12.35
CA PRO A 160 -0.13 -8.00 13.14
C PRO A 160 0.34 -6.55 13.18
N ILE A 161 -0.53 -5.61 12.79
CA ILE A 161 -0.15 -4.21 12.65
C ILE A 161 -0.10 -3.55 14.03
N ALA A 162 1.10 -3.22 14.49
CA ALA A 162 1.34 -2.50 15.73
C ALA A 162 1.18 -0.98 15.55
N GLU A 163 1.65 -0.45 14.41
CA GLU A 163 1.51 0.96 14.04
C GLU A 163 1.03 1.11 12.61
N LEU A 164 0.13 2.06 12.39
CA LEU A 164 -0.40 2.38 11.06
C LEU A 164 -0.42 3.90 10.90
N GLU A 165 0.28 4.38 9.88
CA GLU A 165 0.44 5.82 9.61
C GLU A 165 -0.02 6.12 8.18
N GLY A 166 -1.08 6.92 8.04
CA GLY A 166 -1.54 7.42 6.75
C GLY A 166 -1.04 8.82 6.46
N LYS A 167 -0.63 9.07 5.22
CA LYS A 167 -0.34 10.41 4.72
C LYS A 167 -1.01 10.65 3.39
N MET A 168 -1.90 11.64 3.37
CA MET A 168 -2.56 12.14 2.18
C MET A 168 -2.13 13.58 1.99
N LYS A 169 -1.03 13.84 1.26
CA LYS A 169 -0.57 15.21 0.99
C LYS A 169 -1.16 15.68 -0.33
N LEU A 170 -2.20 16.50 -0.25
CA LEU A 170 -3.10 16.85 -1.35
C LEU A 170 -3.46 18.35 -1.31
N ASN A 171 -2.51 19.23 -0.92
CA ASN A 171 -2.68 20.68 -0.82
C ASN A 171 -3.79 21.16 0.15
N GLN A 172 -4.11 20.41 1.20
CA GLN A 172 -5.10 20.81 2.21
C GLN A 172 -4.75 22.13 2.92
N ASP A 173 -3.47 22.53 2.90
CA ASP A 173 -2.96 23.79 3.44
C ASP A 173 -3.15 24.98 2.48
N LYS A 174 -3.72 24.77 1.29
CA LYS A 174 -3.93 25.80 0.25
C LYS A 174 -5.40 26.19 0.13
N SER A 175 -5.62 27.39 -0.40
CA SER A 175 -6.97 27.89 -0.68
C SER A 175 -7.72 26.97 -1.66
N VAL A 176 -9.05 27.04 -1.65
CA VAL A 176 -9.90 26.34 -2.63
C VAL A 176 -9.54 26.75 -4.06
N ALA A 177 -9.35 28.05 -4.31
CA ALA A 177 -8.97 28.55 -5.64
C ALA A 177 -7.63 28.00 -6.13
N ASP A 178 -6.64 27.92 -5.24
CA ASP A 178 -5.33 27.32 -5.53
C ASP A 178 -5.45 25.82 -5.87
N ARG A 179 -6.27 25.08 -5.12
CA ARG A 179 -6.53 23.65 -5.38
C ARG A 179 -7.27 23.43 -6.70
N VAL A 180 -8.24 24.28 -7.06
CA VAL A 180 -8.94 24.22 -8.36
C VAL A 180 -7.97 24.44 -9.52
N GLY A 181 -7.05 25.41 -9.41
CA GLY A 181 -6.00 25.62 -10.41
C GLY A 181 -5.10 24.40 -10.60
N VAL A 182 -4.70 23.76 -9.49
CA VAL A 182 -3.93 22.51 -9.52
C VAL A 182 -4.69 21.35 -10.17
N ILE A 183 -5.97 21.15 -9.81
CA ILE A 183 -6.83 20.12 -10.41
C ILE A 183 -6.86 20.29 -11.93
N ARG A 184 -7.13 21.50 -12.42
CA ARG A 184 -7.23 21.79 -13.86
C ARG A 184 -5.95 21.42 -14.61
N GLU A 185 -4.79 21.79 -14.08
CA GLU A 185 -3.51 21.49 -14.75
C GLU A 185 -3.13 20.01 -14.67
N LEU A 186 -3.45 19.33 -13.57
CA LEU A 186 -3.28 17.88 -13.47
C LEU A 186 -4.18 17.13 -14.47
N GLU A 187 -5.42 17.56 -14.65
CA GLU A 187 -6.32 16.98 -15.66
C GLU A 187 -5.85 17.26 -17.08
N ARG A 188 -5.31 18.45 -17.34
CA ARG A 188 -4.71 18.79 -18.64
C ARG A 188 -3.48 17.93 -18.96
N ARG A 189 -2.70 17.52 -17.95
CA ARG A 189 -1.58 16.59 -18.14
C ARG A 189 -2.06 15.20 -18.57
N GLY A 190 -3.20 14.74 -18.04
CA GLY A 190 -3.89 13.53 -18.49
C GLY A 190 -3.21 12.19 -18.16
N ASP A 191 -2.03 12.19 -17.53
CA ASP A 191 -1.40 10.96 -17.07
C ASP A 191 -2.13 10.37 -15.84
N ALA A 192 -2.07 9.04 -15.68
CA ALA A 192 -2.85 8.33 -14.67
C ALA A 192 -2.57 8.83 -13.24
N GLY A 193 -1.32 9.16 -12.91
CA GLY A 193 -0.95 9.69 -11.60
C GLY A 193 -1.53 11.07 -11.36
N SER A 194 -1.43 11.96 -12.34
CA SER A 194 -2.02 13.31 -12.27
C SER A 194 -3.54 13.27 -12.12
N LEU A 195 -4.23 12.44 -12.91
CA LEU A 195 -5.69 12.28 -12.84
C LEU A 195 -6.14 11.73 -11.47
N ALA A 196 -5.43 10.73 -10.94
CA ALA A 196 -5.73 10.19 -9.63
C ALA A 196 -5.53 11.22 -8.51
N ILE A 197 -4.44 12.01 -8.56
CA ILE A 197 -4.25 13.11 -7.60
C ILE A 197 -5.33 14.17 -7.74
N ALA A 198 -5.72 14.57 -8.95
CA ALA A 198 -6.79 15.54 -9.17
C ALA A 198 -8.12 15.09 -8.56
N GLN A 199 -8.47 13.81 -8.75
CA GLN A 199 -9.66 13.20 -8.14
C GLN A 199 -9.60 13.22 -6.61
N LEU A 200 -8.46 12.88 -6.02
CA LEU A 200 -8.28 12.91 -4.56
C LEU A 200 -8.34 14.33 -3.98
N ILE A 201 -7.83 15.35 -4.69
CA ILE A 201 -7.97 16.74 -4.27
C ILE A 201 -9.45 17.15 -4.32
N ARG A 202 -10.17 16.80 -5.40
CA ARG A 202 -11.60 17.11 -5.57
C ARG A 202 -12.49 16.47 -4.51
N ALA A 203 -12.13 15.28 -4.03
CA ALA A 203 -12.88 14.56 -3.00
C ALA A 203 -12.77 15.18 -1.59
N GLN A 204 -11.96 16.23 -1.39
CA GLN A 204 -11.86 16.91 -0.10
C GLN A 204 -13.20 17.59 0.25
N PRO A 205 -13.66 17.53 1.52
CA PRO A 205 -15.02 17.93 1.89
C PRO A 205 -15.41 19.36 1.51
N ASP A 206 -14.47 20.30 1.60
CA ASP A 206 -14.68 21.72 1.29
C ASP A 206 -14.71 22.03 -0.21
N LEU A 207 -14.24 21.11 -1.07
CA LEU A 207 -14.39 21.16 -2.52
C LEU A 207 -15.59 20.36 -3.02
N ALA A 208 -15.97 19.31 -2.28
CA ALA A 208 -17.13 18.48 -2.61
C ALA A 208 -18.46 19.21 -2.36
N ALA A 209 -18.51 20.09 -1.35
CA ALA A 209 -19.71 20.85 -1.00
C ALA A 209 -20.10 21.94 -2.03
N ASP A 210 -19.14 22.45 -2.79
CA ASP A 210 -19.38 23.48 -3.83
C ASP A 210 -19.85 22.89 -5.18
N ASN A 211 -19.89 21.56 -5.32
CA ASN A 211 -20.32 20.85 -6.53
C ASN A 211 -21.64 20.08 -6.37
N ALA A 212 -22.33 20.23 -5.24
CA ALA A 212 -23.63 19.62 -4.94
C ALA A 212 -24.75 20.68 -4.97
#